data_AF-X1V0E5-F1
#
_entry.id   AF-X1V0E5-F1
#
_cell.length_a   1.000
_cell.length_b   1.000
_cell.length_c   1.000
_cell.angle_alpha   90.00
_cell.angle_beta   90.00
_cell.angle_gamma   90.00
#
_symmetry.space_group_name_H-M   'P 1'
#
loop_
_entity.id
_entity.type
_entity.pdbx_description
1 polymer ?
#
loop_
_entity_poly.entity_id
_entity_poly.type
_entity_poly.pdbx_seq_one_letter_code
_entity_poly.pdbx_strand_id
1 'polypeptide(L)'
;SKLNTIFKTYNPQIVYHAAAYKHVPMMENHPTEAIRTNVLGTKVLADLSIKHHVEKFVMISTDKAVNPTNIMGASKRLAEIYTQSLNKTSPTNFITTRFGNVLGSQGSVIPRFRKQIEKGGPVTLTHPDVTRYFMTIPEAVQLVLEAEAMGHGGEIFIFDMGKSIKIIDLAKKMIRLSGLTIGKDIKLSYTGLRPGEKLYEELLNDKENTITTHHPQIMIAKVQEYDHKTV
;
A
#
# COMPACT_ATOMS: atom_id res chain seq x y z
N SER A 1 0.94 -27.47 7.10
CA SER A 1 0.45 -26.69 5.95
C SER A 1 1.52 -26.63 4.86
N LYS A 2 1.15 -26.39 3.59
CA LYS A 2 2.09 -26.25 2.47
C LYS A 2 3.15 -25.15 2.73
N LEU A 3 2.73 -24.01 3.29
CA LEU A 3 3.64 -22.92 3.67
C LEU A 3 4.67 -23.36 4.73
N ASN A 4 4.26 -24.11 5.75
CA ASN A 4 5.21 -24.61 6.75
C ASN A 4 6.27 -25.54 6.14
N THR A 5 5.93 -26.31 5.11
CA THR A 5 6.92 -27.13 4.37
C THR A 5 7.92 -26.23 3.64
N ILE A 6 7.45 -25.16 2.97
CA ILE A 6 8.33 -24.20 2.28
C ILE A 6 9.31 -23.55 3.26
N PHE A 7 8.85 -23.08 4.42
CA PHE A 7 9.74 -22.50 5.44
C PHE A 7 10.79 -23.51 5.92
N LYS A 8 10.39 -24.76 6.18
CA LYS A 8 11.33 -25.82 6.56
C LYS A 8 12.36 -26.15 5.49
N THR A 9 11.97 -26.14 4.22
CA THR A 9 12.84 -26.51 3.11
C THR A 9 13.86 -25.42 2.81
N TYR A 10 13.44 -24.16 2.78
CA TYR A 10 14.28 -23.06 2.31
C TYR A 10 14.90 -22.23 3.44
N ASN A 11 14.39 -22.35 4.68
CA ASN A 11 14.86 -21.63 5.86
C ASN A 11 15.12 -20.13 5.61
N PRO A 12 14.10 -19.36 5.19
CA PRO A 12 14.29 -17.97 4.78
C PRO A 12 14.77 -17.11 5.95
N GLN A 13 15.80 -16.29 5.72
CA GLN A 13 16.25 -15.30 6.71
C GLN A 13 15.35 -14.06 6.73
N ILE A 14 14.80 -13.68 5.56
CA ILE A 14 13.96 -12.49 5.40
C ILE A 14 12.70 -12.88 4.62
N VAL A 15 11.55 -12.35 5.05
CA VAL A 15 10.27 -12.50 4.36
C VAL A 15 9.74 -11.13 3.95
N TYR A 16 9.64 -10.87 2.63
CA TYR A 16 8.92 -9.72 2.09
C TYR A 16 7.46 -10.10 1.78
N HIS A 17 6.53 -9.60 2.59
CA HIS A 17 5.10 -9.87 2.44
C HIS A 17 4.40 -8.79 1.63
N ALA A 18 4.29 -9.03 0.32
CA ALA A 18 3.58 -8.18 -0.63
C ALA A 18 2.23 -8.77 -1.10
N ALA A 19 1.78 -9.89 -0.52
CA ALA A 19 0.54 -10.56 -0.93
C ALA A 19 -0.68 -9.92 -0.24
N ALA A 20 -1.59 -9.33 -1.02
CA ALA A 20 -2.84 -8.77 -0.52
C ALA A 20 -3.83 -8.51 -1.67
N TYR A 21 -5.12 -8.43 -1.33
CA TYR A 21 -6.10 -7.74 -2.17
C TYR A 21 -6.05 -6.24 -1.91
N LYS A 22 -5.93 -5.45 -2.99
CA LYS A 22 -5.74 -3.99 -2.94
C LYS A 22 -6.87 -3.17 -3.58
N HIS A 23 -7.84 -3.81 -4.22
CA HIS A 23 -8.90 -3.13 -4.96
C HIS A 23 -10.02 -2.70 -4.03
N VAL A 24 -10.05 -1.41 -3.65
CA VAL A 24 -11.07 -0.85 -2.74
C VAL A 24 -12.50 -1.28 -3.12
N PRO A 25 -13.01 -1.04 -4.34
CA PRO A 25 -14.40 -1.39 -4.65
C PRO A 25 -14.68 -2.90 -4.58
N MET A 26 -13.68 -3.74 -4.87
CA MET A 26 -13.84 -5.19 -4.79
C MET A 26 -13.94 -5.66 -3.35
N MET A 27 -13.18 -5.04 -2.44
CA MET A 27 -13.17 -5.38 -1.01
C MET A 27 -14.37 -4.81 -0.26
N GLU A 28 -14.93 -3.68 -0.70
CA GLU A 28 -16.23 -3.21 -0.21
C GLU A 28 -17.34 -4.24 -0.50
N ASN A 29 -17.31 -4.85 -1.69
CA ASN A 29 -18.30 -5.87 -2.08
C ASN A 29 -17.99 -7.27 -1.50
N HIS A 30 -16.74 -7.54 -1.09
CA HIS A 30 -16.29 -8.83 -0.59
C HIS A 30 -15.44 -8.66 0.68
N PRO A 31 -16.02 -8.16 1.78
CA PRO A 31 -15.25 -7.82 2.97
C PRO A 31 -14.62 -9.04 3.64
N THR A 32 -15.28 -10.20 3.58
CA THR A 32 -14.75 -11.47 4.10
C THR A 32 -13.46 -11.89 3.42
N GLU A 33 -13.32 -11.66 2.11
CA GLU A 33 -12.11 -11.96 1.35
C GLU A 33 -10.96 -11.01 1.71
N ALA A 34 -11.27 -9.76 2.03
CA ALA A 34 -10.29 -8.80 2.56
C ALA A 34 -9.74 -9.28 3.89
N ILE A 35 -10.59 -9.69 4.84
CA ILE A 35 -10.16 -10.21 6.14
C ILE A 35 -9.38 -11.51 5.97
N ARG A 36 -9.90 -12.47 5.21
CA ARG A 36 -9.26 -13.77 4.99
C ARG A 36 -7.88 -13.63 4.38
N THR A 37 -7.73 -12.80 3.36
CA THR A 37 -6.47 -12.67 2.62
C THR A 37 -5.51 -11.73 3.34
N ASN A 38 -5.95 -10.52 3.65
CA ASN A 38 -5.06 -9.47 4.13
C ASN A 38 -4.75 -9.64 5.63
N VAL A 39 -5.70 -10.10 6.44
CA VAL A 39 -5.50 -10.26 7.90
C VAL A 39 -5.04 -11.67 8.21
N LEU A 40 -5.86 -12.69 7.93
CA LEU A 40 -5.52 -14.07 8.30
C LEU A 40 -4.32 -14.60 7.51
N GLY A 41 -4.19 -14.23 6.23
CA GLY A 41 -3.00 -14.55 5.42
C GLY A 41 -1.72 -13.95 6.00
N THR A 42 -1.78 -12.70 6.47
CA THR A 42 -0.64 -12.07 7.17
C THR A 42 -0.33 -12.78 8.48
N LYS A 43 -1.36 -13.10 9.29
CA LYS A 43 -1.19 -13.86 10.54
C LYS A 43 -0.46 -15.18 10.30
N VAL A 44 -0.87 -15.96 9.30
CA VAL A 44 -0.23 -17.24 8.99
C VAL A 44 1.25 -17.08 8.64
N LEU A 45 1.61 -16.09 7.82
CA LEU A 45 3.01 -15.86 7.45
C LEU A 45 3.83 -15.31 8.61
N ALA A 46 3.27 -14.39 9.41
CA ALA A 46 3.91 -13.86 10.60
C ALA A 46 4.19 -14.97 11.62
N ASP A 47 3.19 -15.78 11.96
CA ASP A 47 3.31 -16.88 12.93
C ASP A 47 4.34 -17.93 12.46
N LEU A 48 4.38 -18.23 11.15
CA LEU A 48 5.41 -19.10 10.59
C LEU A 48 6.81 -18.47 10.65
N SER A 49 6.92 -17.16 10.46
CA SER A 49 8.20 -16.46 10.53
C SER A 49 8.80 -16.55 11.93
N ILE A 50 7.98 -16.38 12.97
CA ILE A 50 8.38 -16.59 14.37
C ILE A 50 8.81 -18.04 14.58
N LYS A 51 7.96 -18.99 14.19
CA LYS A 51 8.19 -20.43 14.41
C LYS A 51 9.49 -20.94 13.79
N HIS A 52 9.88 -20.37 12.65
CA HIS A 52 11.08 -20.76 11.90
C HIS A 52 12.23 -19.77 12.08
N HIS A 53 12.16 -18.88 13.07
CA HIS A 53 13.24 -17.95 13.42
C HIS A 53 13.72 -17.08 12.24
N VAL A 54 12.79 -16.61 11.41
CA VAL A 54 13.08 -15.59 10.39
C VAL A 54 13.62 -14.35 11.10
N GLU A 55 14.70 -13.76 10.59
CA GLU A 55 15.35 -12.60 11.18
C GLU A 55 14.48 -11.35 11.00
N LYS A 56 13.98 -11.12 9.78
CA LYS A 56 13.15 -9.95 9.45
C LYS A 56 11.91 -10.29 8.63
N PHE A 57 10.78 -9.77 9.05
CA PHE A 57 9.51 -9.81 8.32
C PHE A 57 9.12 -8.41 7.87
N VAL A 58 9.10 -8.17 6.56
CA VAL A 58 8.80 -6.86 5.97
C VAL A 58 7.40 -6.88 5.37
N MET A 59 6.47 -6.17 6.00
CA MET A 59 5.10 -6.03 5.52
C MET A 59 4.95 -4.81 4.62
N ILE A 60 4.49 -5.03 3.38
CA ILE A 60 4.09 -3.94 2.49
C ILE A 60 2.68 -3.50 2.84
N SER A 61 2.54 -2.27 3.29
CA SER A 61 1.27 -1.61 3.60
C SER A 61 1.01 -0.41 2.67
N THR A 62 0.04 0.43 3.02
CA THR A 62 -0.48 1.49 2.16
C THR A 62 -0.88 2.71 2.97
N ASP A 63 -0.81 3.89 2.35
CA ASP A 63 -1.44 5.13 2.82
C ASP A 63 -2.92 4.94 3.27
N LYS A 64 -3.67 4.06 2.62
CA LYS A 64 -5.09 3.75 2.96
C LYS A 64 -5.27 3.08 4.31
N ALA A 65 -4.21 2.57 4.93
CA ALA A 65 -4.24 2.05 6.30
C ALA A 65 -4.23 3.18 7.35
N VAL A 66 -3.93 4.42 6.94
CA VAL A 66 -4.04 5.62 7.77
C VAL A 66 -5.50 6.08 7.77
N ASN A 67 -6.10 6.13 8.97
CA ASN A 67 -7.49 6.56 9.19
C ASN A 67 -8.44 5.94 8.14
N PRO A 68 -8.52 4.59 8.07
CA PRO A 68 -9.11 3.90 6.94
C PRO A 68 -10.61 4.21 6.81
N THR A 69 -11.05 4.57 5.61
CA THR A 69 -12.47 4.80 5.25
C THR A 69 -13.04 3.69 4.36
N ASN A 70 -12.29 2.59 4.18
CA ASN A 70 -12.67 1.44 3.38
C ASN A 70 -12.15 0.14 4.00
N ILE A 71 -12.79 -0.98 3.68
CA ILE A 71 -12.49 -2.32 4.17
C ILE A 71 -11.07 -2.75 3.79
N MET A 72 -10.60 -2.39 2.59
CA MET A 72 -9.24 -2.73 2.16
C MET A 72 -8.20 -2.09 3.09
N GLY A 73 -8.31 -0.77 3.32
CA GLY A 73 -7.46 -0.02 4.24
C GLY A 73 -7.56 -0.53 5.67
N ALA A 74 -8.78 -0.79 6.16
CA ALA A 74 -9.02 -1.33 7.50
C ALA A 74 -8.37 -2.72 7.68
N SER A 75 -8.49 -3.61 6.69
CA SER A 75 -7.85 -4.93 6.72
C SER A 75 -6.32 -4.84 6.75
N LYS A 76 -5.74 -3.87 6.03
CA LYS A 76 -4.29 -3.63 6.08
C LYS A 76 -3.88 -3.07 7.44
N ARG A 77 -4.65 -2.14 8.01
CA ARG A 77 -4.41 -1.62 9.36
C ARG A 77 -4.46 -2.72 10.42
N LEU A 78 -5.44 -3.63 10.36
CA LEU A 78 -5.50 -4.78 11.26
C LEU A 78 -4.26 -5.68 11.13
N ALA A 79 -3.81 -5.94 9.90
CA ALA A 79 -2.59 -6.70 9.66
C ALA A 79 -1.33 -6.02 10.24
N GLU A 80 -1.22 -4.69 10.15
CA GLU A 80 -0.13 -3.93 10.77
C GLU A 80 -0.13 -4.05 12.30
N ILE A 81 -1.30 -3.87 12.91
CA ILE A 81 -1.48 -4.00 14.37
C ILE A 81 -1.05 -5.40 14.82
N TYR A 82 -1.47 -6.44 14.08
CA TYR A 82 -1.09 -7.81 14.37
C TYR A 82 0.43 -8.00 14.34
N THR A 83 1.10 -7.61 13.25
CA THR A 83 2.56 -7.76 13.13
C THR A 83 3.34 -6.92 14.15
N GLN A 84 2.85 -5.72 14.48
CA GLN A 84 3.46 -4.87 15.51
C GLN A 84 3.35 -5.48 16.89
N SER A 85 2.19 -6.05 17.22
CA SER A 85 1.97 -6.67 18.53
C SER A 85 2.93 -7.84 18.77
N LEU A 86 3.31 -8.56 17.71
CA LEU A 86 4.25 -9.68 17.78
C LEU A 86 5.70 -9.24 18.01
N ASN A 87 6.10 -8.05 17.54
CA ASN A 87 7.50 -7.60 17.58
C ASN A 87 8.11 -7.64 18.97
N LYS A 88 7.35 -7.27 20.02
CA LYS A 88 7.86 -7.25 21.40
C LYS A 88 8.05 -8.62 22.03
N THR A 89 7.41 -9.65 21.48
CA THR A 89 7.33 -11.00 22.08
C THR A 89 7.99 -12.06 21.21
N SER A 90 8.64 -11.64 20.13
CA SER A 90 9.16 -12.50 19.08
C SER A 90 10.64 -12.20 18.81
N PRO A 91 11.46 -13.22 18.47
CA PRO A 91 12.81 -13.01 17.96
C PRO A 91 12.85 -12.44 16.53
N THR A 92 11.75 -12.54 15.77
CA THR A 92 11.62 -11.95 14.44
C THR A 92 11.33 -10.46 14.53
N ASN A 93 12.11 -9.65 13.82
CA ASN A 93 11.89 -8.22 13.68
C ASN A 93 10.79 -7.95 12.65
N PHE A 94 9.68 -7.36 13.08
CA PHE A 94 8.56 -7.01 12.20
C PHE A 94 8.66 -5.56 11.76
N ILE A 95 8.91 -5.36 10.46
CA ILE A 95 9.05 -4.05 9.84
C ILE A 95 7.85 -3.82 8.93
N THR A 96 7.25 -2.63 8.99
CA THR A 96 6.15 -2.24 8.09
C THR A 96 6.58 -1.07 7.22
N THR A 97 6.26 -1.10 5.93
CA THR A 97 6.44 0.07 5.03
C THR A 97 5.09 0.58 4.54
N ARG A 98 4.87 1.89 4.56
CA ARG A 98 3.68 2.56 4.00
C ARG A 98 4.09 3.50 2.88
N PHE A 99 3.41 3.36 1.75
CA PHE A 99 3.47 4.29 0.64
C PHE A 99 2.16 4.26 -0.15
N GLY A 100 1.98 5.27 -0.99
CA GLY A 100 0.81 5.47 -1.82
C GLY A 100 0.87 4.71 -3.14
N ASN A 101 0.34 5.32 -4.19
CA ASN A 101 0.16 4.62 -5.45
C ASN A 101 1.49 4.39 -6.18
N VAL A 102 1.63 3.20 -6.78
CA VAL A 102 2.74 2.87 -7.65
C VAL A 102 2.31 3.02 -9.11
N LEU A 103 3.07 3.81 -9.88
CA LEU A 103 2.83 4.10 -11.29
C LEU A 103 2.76 2.82 -12.13
N GLY A 104 1.74 2.70 -12.97
CA GLY A 104 1.58 1.57 -13.88
C GLY A 104 1.27 0.23 -13.22
N SER A 105 1.04 0.19 -11.90
CA SER A 105 0.73 -1.06 -11.19
C SER A 105 -0.56 -1.71 -11.71
N GLN A 106 -0.64 -3.04 -11.61
CA GLN A 106 -1.78 -3.81 -12.13
C GLN A 106 -3.13 -3.32 -11.57
N GLY A 107 -4.10 -3.15 -12.46
CA GLY A 107 -5.44 -2.66 -12.15
C GLY A 107 -5.52 -1.24 -11.59
N SER A 108 -4.48 -0.41 -11.77
CA SER A 108 -4.47 1.00 -11.38
C SER A 108 -5.08 1.92 -12.44
N VAL A 109 -5.14 3.21 -12.13
CA VAL A 109 -5.76 4.24 -12.97
C VAL A 109 -5.08 4.42 -14.33
N ILE A 110 -3.74 4.30 -14.39
CA ILE A 110 -2.98 4.52 -15.63
C ILE A 110 -3.31 3.45 -16.69
N PRO A 111 -3.22 2.14 -16.41
CA PRO A 111 -3.66 1.11 -17.36
C PRO A 111 -5.13 1.26 -17.78
N ARG A 112 -6.00 1.71 -16.87
CA ARG A 112 -7.41 1.98 -17.19
C ARG A 112 -7.56 3.12 -18.18
N PHE A 113 -6.90 4.26 -17.95
CA PHE A 113 -6.94 5.40 -18.87
C PHE A 113 -6.35 5.05 -20.22
N ARG A 114 -5.22 4.32 -20.26
CA ARG A 114 -4.65 3.83 -21.51
C ARG A 114 -5.65 3.01 -22.32
N LYS A 115 -6.29 2.01 -21.69
CA LYS A 115 -7.33 1.20 -22.34
C LYS A 115 -8.54 2.00 -22.79
N GLN A 116 -8.93 3.04 -22.05
CA GLN A 116 -10.04 3.92 -22.44
C GLN A 116 -9.66 4.77 -23.65
N ILE A 117 -8.45 5.33 -23.66
CA ILE A 117 -7.92 6.13 -24.78
C ILE A 117 -7.80 5.28 -26.04
N GLU A 118 -7.22 4.08 -25.95
CA GLU A 118 -7.10 3.13 -27.06
C GLU A 118 -8.46 2.74 -27.66
N LYS A 119 -9.53 2.78 -26.86
CA LYS A 119 -10.91 2.48 -27.29
C LYS A 119 -11.69 3.71 -27.80
N GLY A 120 -11.08 4.89 -27.87
CA GLY A 120 -11.76 6.13 -28.28
C GLY A 120 -12.53 6.85 -27.16
N GLY A 121 -12.33 6.45 -25.90
CA GLY A 121 -12.92 7.09 -24.73
C GLY A 121 -14.38 6.72 -24.46
N PRO A 122 -15.07 7.46 -23.56
CA PRO A 122 -14.52 8.55 -22.73
C PRO A 122 -13.53 8.05 -21.67
N VAL A 123 -12.63 8.94 -21.24
CA VAL A 123 -11.83 8.70 -20.04
C VAL A 123 -12.66 9.05 -18.81
N THR A 124 -12.80 8.10 -17.88
CA THR A 124 -13.69 8.23 -16.72
C THR A 124 -12.93 8.67 -15.47
N LEU A 125 -13.32 9.80 -14.90
CA LEU A 125 -12.80 10.33 -13.63
C LEU A 125 -13.83 10.08 -12.52
N THR A 126 -13.38 9.88 -11.29
CA THR A 126 -14.29 9.75 -10.14
C THR A 126 -14.76 11.13 -9.67
N HIS A 127 -13.82 12.07 -9.50
CA HIS A 127 -14.11 13.43 -9.06
C HIS A 127 -13.05 14.43 -9.59
N PRO A 128 -13.39 15.71 -9.83
CA PRO A 128 -12.44 16.72 -10.33
C PRO A 128 -11.24 16.96 -9.42
N ASP A 129 -11.45 16.88 -8.09
CA ASP A 129 -10.43 17.22 -7.11
C ASP A 129 -9.65 16.03 -6.52
N VAL A 130 -9.90 14.80 -6.98
CA VAL A 130 -9.14 13.63 -6.47
C VAL A 130 -7.65 13.80 -6.78
N THR A 131 -6.82 13.69 -5.74
CA THR A 131 -5.35 13.64 -5.86
C THR A 131 -4.78 12.34 -5.30
N ARG A 132 -3.65 11.89 -5.83
CA ARG A 132 -2.91 10.73 -5.33
C ARG A 132 -1.41 10.98 -5.36
N TYR A 133 -0.70 10.40 -4.40
CA TYR A 133 0.76 10.32 -4.42
C TYR A 133 1.21 9.20 -5.33
N PHE A 134 2.30 9.42 -6.06
CA PHE A 134 2.82 8.46 -7.02
C PHE A 134 4.32 8.30 -6.86
N MET A 135 4.78 7.06 -6.95
CA MET A 135 6.18 6.71 -7.15
C MET A 135 6.27 5.59 -8.19
N THR A 136 7.44 5.38 -8.76
CA THR A 136 7.71 4.27 -9.68
C THR A 136 7.93 2.95 -8.91
N ILE A 137 7.81 1.81 -9.60
CA ILE A 137 8.09 0.50 -9.00
C ILE A 137 9.55 0.42 -8.50
N PRO A 138 10.58 0.80 -9.27
CA PRO A 138 11.96 0.72 -8.80
C PRO A 138 12.22 1.58 -7.56
N GLU A 139 11.70 2.82 -7.53
CA GLU A 139 11.80 3.67 -6.34
C GLU A 139 11.14 3.01 -5.11
N ALA A 140 9.94 2.45 -5.27
CA ALA A 140 9.24 1.79 -4.16
C ALA A 140 10.03 0.61 -3.61
N VAL A 141 10.53 -0.25 -4.51
CA VAL A 141 11.33 -1.42 -4.13
C VAL A 141 12.63 -1.01 -3.44
N GLN A 142 13.32 0.01 -3.97
CA GLN A 142 14.56 0.51 -3.36
C GLN A 142 14.32 1.02 -1.94
N LEU A 143 13.29 1.82 -1.71
CA LEU A 143 12.97 2.31 -0.37
C LEU A 143 12.52 1.19 0.59
N VAL A 144 11.84 0.15 0.09
CA VAL A 144 11.51 -1.05 0.90
C VAL A 144 12.76 -1.78 1.35
N LEU A 145 13.73 -1.98 0.46
CA LEU A 145 15.00 -2.64 0.79
C LEU A 145 15.82 -1.81 1.78
N GLU A 146 15.86 -0.49 1.59
CA GLU A 146 16.54 0.44 2.48
C GLU A 146 15.89 0.46 3.89
N ALA A 147 14.55 0.47 3.95
CA ALA A 147 13.79 0.37 5.20
C ALA A 147 14.01 -0.98 5.91
N GLU A 148 14.07 -2.08 5.16
CA GLU A 148 14.44 -3.38 5.73
C GLU A 148 15.85 -3.35 6.31
N ALA A 149 16.83 -2.87 5.55
CA ALA A 149 18.23 -2.85 5.97
C ALA A 149 18.43 -2.09 7.28
N MET A 150 17.78 -0.94 7.44
CA MET A 150 17.89 -0.10 8.65
C MET A 150 16.96 -0.48 9.80
N GLY A 151 15.92 -1.26 9.54
CA GLY A 151 14.91 -1.59 10.54
C GLY A 151 15.41 -2.60 11.57
N HIS A 152 15.08 -2.35 12.83
CA HIS A 152 15.39 -3.19 13.99
C HIS A 152 14.16 -3.87 14.59
N GLY A 153 12.98 -3.69 14.00
CA GLY A 153 11.72 -4.29 14.41
C GLY A 153 10.81 -3.30 15.14
N GLY A 154 9.53 -3.32 14.78
CA GLY A 154 8.47 -2.50 15.36
C GLY A 154 8.23 -1.19 14.61
N GLU A 155 9.14 -0.80 13.71
CA GLU A 155 9.01 0.43 12.95
C GLU A 155 7.93 0.33 11.86
N ILE A 156 7.22 1.44 11.68
CA ILE A 156 6.49 1.72 10.44
C ILE A 156 7.25 2.79 9.68
N PHE A 157 7.90 2.39 8.60
CA PHE A 157 8.53 3.32 7.66
C PHE A 157 7.48 3.92 6.73
N ILE A 158 7.54 5.23 6.52
CA ILE A 158 6.73 5.97 5.56
C ILE A 158 7.64 6.65 4.56
N PHE A 159 7.27 6.54 3.28
CA PHE A 159 8.08 7.11 2.21
C PHE A 159 7.62 8.51 1.83
N ASP A 160 8.59 9.40 1.60
CA ASP A 160 8.33 10.68 0.96
C ASP A 160 8.13 10.46 -0.54
N MET A 161 6.91 10.72 -1.01
CA MET A 161 6.49 10.59 -2.40
C MET A 161 6.37 11.94 -3.10
N GLY A 162 6.83 13.02 -2.47
CA GLY A 162 6.72 14.38 -2.96
C GLY A 162 5.28 14.86 -3.02
N LYS A 163 4.94 15.63 -4.07
CA LYS A 163 3.63 16.28 -4.20
C LYS A 163 2.58 15.32 -4.78
N SER A 164 1.37 15.34 -4.21
CA SER A 164 0.24 14.64 -4.79
C SER A 164 -0.15 15.25 -6.15
N ILE A 165 -0.67 14.41 -7.05
CA ILE A 165 -1.03 14.77 -8.42
C ILE A 165 -2.54 14.66 -8.57
N LYS A 166 -3.18 15.68 -9.16
CA LYS A 166 -4.61 15.61 -9.55
C LYS A 166 -4.80 14.54 -10.63
N ILE A 167 -5.75 13.63 -10.43
CA ILE A 167 -6.02 12.53 -11.37
C ILE A 167 -6.56 13.06 -12.71
N ILE A 168 -7.28 14.17 -12.71
CA ILE A 168 -7.67 14.86 -13.95
C ILE A 168 -6.46 15.34 -14.76
N ASP A 169 -5.42 15.86 -14.11
CA ASP A 169 -4.24 16.36 -14.83
C ASP A 169 -3.43 15.20 -15.42
N LEU A 170 -3.37 14.07 -14.69
CA LEU A 170 -2.84 12.81 -15.22
C LEU A 170 -3.61 12.36 -16.46
N ALA A 171 -4.95 12.33 -16.42
CA ALA A 171 -5.79 11.95 -17.56
C ALA A 171 -5.53 12.87 -18.77
N LYS A 172 -5.54 14.19 -18.55
CA LYS A 172 -5.28 15.20 -19.59
C LYS A 172 -3.91 14.99 -20.24
N LYS A 173 -2.88 14.75 -19.42
CA LYS A 173 -1.51 14.51 -19.90
C LYS A 173 -1.43 13.24 -20.75
N MET A 174 -2.07 12.16 -20.31
CA MET A 174 -2.10 10.90 -21.07
C MET A 174 -2.81 11.03 -22.42
N ILE A 175 -3.93 11.75 -22.50
CA ILE A 175 -4.64 12.02 -23.76
C ILE A 175 -3.73 12.80 -24.72
N ARG A 176 -3.10 13.89 -24.25
CA ARG A 176 -2.18 14.70 -25.05
C ARG A 176 -0.98 13.92 -25.57
N LEU A 177 -0.35 13.11 -24.70
CA LEU A 177 0.78 12.26 -25.08
C LEU A 177 0.39 11.16 -26.09
N SER A 178 -0.89 10.87 -26.24
CA SER A 178 -1.41 9.96 -27.26
C SER A 178 -1.71 10.66 -28.59
N GLY A 179 -1.39 11.96 -28.73
CA GLY A 179 -1.67 12.74 -29.93
C GLY A 179 -3.13 13.17 -30.08
N LEU A 180 -3.94 13.05 -29.03
CA LEU A 180 -5.39 13.28 -29.06
C LEU A 180 -5.78 14.59 -28.35
N THR A 181 -6.88 15.18 -28.79
CA THR A 181 -7.43 16.44 -28.27
C THR A 181 -8.67 16.16 -27.43
N ILE A 182 -8.70 16.71 -26.21
CA ILE A 182 -9.86 16.59 -25.32
C ILE A 182 -11.04 17.37 -25.89
N GLY A 183 -12.24 16.78 -25.88
CA GLY A 183 -13.47 17.38 -26.40
C GLY A 183 -13.67 17.19 -27.90
N LYS A 184 -12.59 16.98 -28.66
CA LYS A 184 -12.64 16.61 -30.08
C LYS A 184 -12.54 15.10 -30.26
N ASP A 185 -11.43 14.50 -29.81
CA ASP A 185 -11.12 13.09 -30.03
C ASP A 185 -11.51 12.24 -28.80
N ILE A 186 -11.31 12.76 -27.59
CA ILE A 186 -11.62 12.07 -26.33
C ILE A 186 -12.44 12.96 -25.40
N LYS A 187 -13.56 12.45 -24.89
CA LYS A 187 -14.35 13.11 -23.83
C LYS A 187 -13.88 12.70 -22.43
N LEU A 188 -13.99 13.61 -21.47
CA LEU A 188 -13.89 13.30 -20.03
C LEU A 188 -15.29 13.12 -19.46
N SER A 189 -15.48 12.11 -18.61
CA SER A 189 -16.75 11.85 -17.93
C SER A 189 -16.52 11.63 -16.43
N TYR A 190 -17.34 12.27 -15.60
CA TYR A 190 -17.31 12.05 -14.15
C TYR A 190 -18.31 10.96 -13.76
N THR A 191 -17.84 10.04 -12.93
CA THR A 191 -18.59 8.86 -12.49
C THR A 191 -18.98 8.89 -11.02
N GLY A 192 -18.55 9.93 -10.29
CA GLY A 192 -18.71 10.02 -8.84
C GLY A 192 -17.62 9.26 -8.09
N LEU A 193 -17.47 9.59 -6.81
CA LEU A 193 -16.63 8.83 -5.89
C LEU A 193 -17.26 7.45 -5.66
N ARG A 194 -16.42 6.42 -5.58
CA ARG A 194 -16.87 5.07 -5.25
C ARG A 194 -16.99 4.90 -3.73
N PRO A 195 -17.77 3.94 -3.24
CA PRO A 195 -17.82 3.61 -1.82
C PRO A 195 -16.41 3.43 -1.23
N GLY A 196 -16.17 4.09 -0.09
CA GLY A 196 -14.90 4.04 0.64
C GLY A 196 -13.71 4.78 0.00
N GLU A 197 -13.88 5.41 -1.16
CA GLU A 197 -12.84 6.16 -1.84
C GLU A 197 -12.64 7.56 -1.23
N LYS A 198 -11.41 7.86 -0.79
CA LYS A 198 -11.04 9.20 -0.31
C LYS A 198 -10.83 10.19 -1.45
N LEU A 199 -11.17 11.46 -1.21
CA LEU A 199 -10.82 12.56 -2.12
C LEU A 199 -9.30 12.78 -2.13
N TYR A 200 -8.71 12.81 -0.93
CA TYR A 200 -7.27 12.97 -0.69
C TYR A 200 -6.77 11.83 0.20
N GLU A 201 -5.64 11.24 -0.14
CA GLU A 201 -4.98 10.27 0.73
C GLU A 201 -4.08 11.01 1.73
N GLU A 202 -3.94 10.46 2.93
CA GLU A 202 -3.08 11.00 3.98
C GLU A 202 -1.75 10.26 3.96
N LEU A 203 -0.65 10.99 3.73
CA LEU A 203 0.67 10.52 4.14
C LEU A 203 0.93 11.09 5.53
N LEU A 204 1.16 10.24 6.53
CA LEU A 204 1.61 10.66 7.87
C LEU A 204 3.07 11.13 7.79
N ASN A 205 3.35 12.15 6.98
CA ASN A 205 4.70 12.68 6.72
C ASN A 205 4.96 13.98 7.49
N ASP A 206 4.14 14.28 8.50
CA ASP A 206 4.29 15.50 9.29
C ASP A 206 5.27 15.29 10.44
N LYS A 207 6.07 16.33 10.75
CA LYS A 207 7.19 16.25 11.70
C LYS A 207 6.77 15.96 13.14
N GLU A 208 5.52 16.26 13.49
CA GLU A 208 4.98 15.99 14.81
C GLU A 208 4.86 14.47 15.07
N ASN A 209 4.45 13.74 14.03
CA ASN A 209 4.10 12.32 14.10
C ASN A 209 5.15 11.38 13.50
N THR A 210 6.31 11.92 13.11
CA THR A 210 7.39 11.15 12.49
C THR A 210 8.75 11.38 13.14
N ILE A 211 9.66 10.45 12.89
CA ILE A 211 11.08 10.51 13.25
C ILE A 211 11.88 10.38 11.95
N THR A 212 12.85 11.25 11.72
CA THR A 212 13.71 11.19 10.53
C THR A 212 14.67 10.01 10.60
N THR A 213 14.97 9.40 9.45
CA THR A 213 16.04 8.40 9.31
C THR A 213 17.29 9.01 8.66
N HIS A 214 18.35 8.23 8.44
CA HIS A 214 19.49 8.68 7.63
C HIS A 214 19.13 8.86 6.15
N HIS A 215 18.08 8.19 5.66
CA HIS A 215 17.64 8.31 4.28
C HIS A 215 16.58 9.42 4.16
N PRO A 216 16.78 10.44 3.30
CA PRO A 216 15.93 11.64 3.26
C PRO A 216 14.49 11.37 2.84
N GLN A 217 14.23 10.25 2.14
CA GLN A 217 12.90 9.85 1.69
C GLN A 217 12.22 8.83 2.62
N ILE A 218 12.81 8.50 3.77
CA ILE A 218 12.26 7.50 4.69
C ILE A 218 12.14 8.13 6.08
N MET A 219 10.94 8.03 6.64
CA MET A 219 10.62 8.46 8.00
C MET A 219 10.02 7.30 8.78
N ILE A 220 10.15 7.32 10.10
CA ILE A 220 9.49 6.35 11.00
C ILE A 220 8.25 7.01 11.59
N ALA A 221 7.10 6.36 11.49
CA ALA A 221 5.85 6.83 12.09
C ALA A 221 5.84 6.57 13.59
N LYS A 222 5.46 7.57 14.39
CA LYS A 222 5.07 7.38 15.79
C LYS A 222 3.66 6.79 15.80
N VAL A 223 3.53 5.54 16.21
CA VAL A 223 2.23 4.86 16.30
C VAL A 223 1.97 4.34 17.70
N GLN A 224 0.69 4.20 18.03
CA GLN A 224 0.27 3.48 19.21
C GLN A 224 0.76 2.03 19.13
N GLU A 225 1.40 1.57 20.21
CA GLU A 225 1.76 0.17 20.37
C GLU A 225 0.59 -0.62 20.96
N TYR A 226 0.46 -1.88 20.55
CA TYR A 226 -0.59 -2.78 20.99
C TYR A 226 0.02 -3.99 21.68
N ASP A 227 -0.55 -4.40 22.82
CA ASP A 227 -0.18 -5.64 23.49
C ASP A 227 -0.77 -6.83 22.73
N HIS A 228 0.07 -7.81 22.38
CA HIS A 228 -0.39 -9.01 21.68
C HIS A 228 -1.47 -9.78 22.45
N LYS A 229 -1.50 -9.71 23.79
CA LYS A 229 -2.53 -10.37 24.59
C LYS A 229 -3.94 -9.81 24.37
N THR A 230 -4.05 -8.60 23.83
CA THR A 230 -5.32 -7.88 23.62
C THR A 230 -5.66 -7.69 22.15
N VAL A 231 -4.88 -8.25 21.22
CA VAL A 231 -5.03 -8.18 19.76
C VAL A 231 -5.38 -9.55 19.19
#